data_AF-A0A3D6C304-F1
#
_entry.id   AF-A0A3D6C304-F1
#
_cell.length_a   1.000
_cell.length_b   1.000
_cell.length_c   1.000
_cell.angle_alpha   90.00
_cell.angle_beta   90.00
_cell.angle_gamma   90.00
#
_symmetry.space_group_name_H-M   'P 1'
#
loop_
_entity.id
_entity.type
_entity.pdbx_description
1 polymer ?
#
loop_
_entity_poly.entity_id
_entity_poly.type
_entity_poly.pdbx_seq_one_letter_code
_entity_poly.pdbx_strand_id
1 'polypeptide(L)'
;MIKKKDIIDNQLLKEIIAIRINTLWRMLALKCHGEGLPLPNDEGATGKFDNKGAIFIPGGLIYQDVDEKTIQYHKQSEFTPALFGKQIRSALQYDNATLLFKDGIAKGINLDSGFFSKAARTINIYKKAAFRRKKKISSKILMQLDSEDIIKSHCPTYFSSPYGARTRISTCVSFGLIDPSMFFVFYKTELKFSQTTTQRFSEQFDRALQPCVLADGTTLFPPYVVVCHDTRYNEYNYTGLTRILGLGKFGEFATLSFERIDNRLVNELRRKKIEYSDEDIVADYEDHQILCLLRVYAPTNPGRRSSKHDTHIISAETDLRIDTNQIYREAKEQYNIG
;
A
#
# COMPACT_ATOMS: atom_id res chain seq x y z
N MET A 1 19.56 2.88 -4.28
CA MET A 1 18.54 1.84 -4.08
C MET A 1 17.92 2.10 -2.73
N ILE A 2 16.60 2.10 -2.61
CA ILE A 2 15.90 2.39 -1.33
C ILE A 2 16.29 1.29 -0.34
N LYS A 3 16.70 1.66 0.88
CA LYS A 3 17.11 0.67 1.89
C LYS A 3 15.89 0.12 2.64
N LYS A 4 16.02 -1.09 3.19
CA LYS A 4 15.01 -1.72 4.06
C LYS A 4 14.52 -0.76 5.15
N LYS A 5 15.44 -0.13 5.89
CA LYS A 5 15.12 0.78 7.00
C LYS A 5 14.32 2.01 6.56
N ASP A 6 14.62 2.58 5.39
CA ASP A 6 13.90 3.74 4.85
C ASP A 6 12.40 3.45 4.59
N ILE A 7 12.05 2.16 4.47
CA ILE A 7 10.68 1.71 4.25
C ILE A 7 10.02 1.34 5.58
N ILE A 8 10.69 0.58 6.45
CA ILE A 8 10.05 -0.04 7.62
C ILE A 8 10.13 0.77 8.92
N ASP A 9 11.02 1.76 9.01
CA ASP A 9 11.24 2.55 10.23
C ASP A 9 10.19 3.66 10.39
N ASN A 10 8.92 3.27 10.52
CA ASN A 10 7.80 4.15 10.79
C ASN A 10 6.65 3.40 11.49
N GLN A 11 5.85 4.15 12.25
CA GLN A 11 4.73 3.59 13.01
C GLN A 11 3.68 2.92 12.11
N LEU A 12 3.42 3.45 10.91
CA LEU A 12 2.42 2.90 10.00
C LEU A 12 2.73 1.46 9.60
N LEU A 13 3.94 1.17 9.09
CA LEU A 13 4.29 -0.20 8.72
C LEU A 13 4.43 -1.10 9.94
N LYS A 14 4.97 -0.61 11.05
CA LYS A 14 5.02 -1.37 12.31
C LYS A 14 3.63 -1.88 12.71
N GLU A 15 2.62 -1.00 12.68
CA GLU A 15 1.25 -1.35 13.05
C GLU A 15 0.58 -2.26 12.01
N ILE A 16 0.76 -1.99 10.72
CA ILE A 16 0.23 -2.86 9.65
C ILE A 16 0.79 -4.28 9.76
N ILE A 17 2.09 -4.42 10.03
CA ILE A 17 2.75 -5.72 10.20
C ILE A 17 2.21 -6.43 11.44
N ALA A 18 2.13 -5.74 12.59
CA ALA A 18 1.57 -6.32 13.82
C ALA A 18 0.14 -6.84 13.62
N ILE A 19 -0.71 -6.05 12.97
CA ILE A 19 -2.11 -6.43 12.70
C ILE A 19 -2.19 -7.62 11.76
N ARG A 20 -1.30 -7.68 10.76
CA ARG A 20 -1.24 -8.82 9.85
C ARG A 20 -0.67 -10.07 10.53
N ILE A 21 0.27 -9.96 11.47
CA ILE A 21 0.69 -11.12 12.28
C ILE A 21 -0.49 -11.64 13.12
N ASN A 22 -1.32 -10.77 13.69
CA ASN A 22 -2.54 -11.19 14.39
C ASN A 22 -3.48 -11.97 13.46
N THR A 23 -3.76 -11.45 12.25
CA THR A 23 -4.56 -12.15 11.24
C THR A 23 -3.91 -13.45 10.77
N LEU A 24 -2.57 -13.51 10.68
CA LEU A 24 -1.82 -14.69 10.26
C LEU A 24 -2.13 -15.89 11.16
N TRP A 25 -2.17 -15.69 12.48
CA TRP A 25 -2.53 -16.75 13.43
C TRP A 25 -3.92 -17.32 13.20
N ARG A 26 -4.90 -16.47 12.89
CA ARG A 26 -6.24 -16.94 12.49
C ARG A 26 -6.18 -17.81 11.24
N MET A 27 -5.44 -17.38 10.22
CA MET A 27 -5.34 -18.11 8.95
C MET A 27 -4.62 -19.45 9.11
N LEU A 28 -3.57 -19.51 9.95
CA LEU A 28 -2.88 -20.74 10.29
C LEU A 28 -3.82 -21.71 11.02
N ALA A 29 -4.55 -21.24 12.03
CA ALA A 29 -5.52 -22.06 12.77
C ALA A 29 -6.60 -22.64 11.85
N LEU A 30 -7.20 -21.82 10.98
CA LEU A 30 -8.19 -22.28 9.99
C LEU A 30 -7.62 -23.33 9.05
N LYS A 31 -6.37 -23.15 8.60
CA LYS A 31 -5.71 -24.12 7.71
C LYS A 31 -5.52 -25.47 8.41
N CYS A 32 -5.02 -25.46 9.65
CA CYS A 32 -4.73 -26.68 10.41
C CYS A 32 -6.00 -27.41 10.87
N HIS A 33 -7.10 -26.69 11.12
CA HIS A 33 -8.41 -27.30 11.41
C HIS A 33 -9.15 -27.82 10.16
N GLY A 34 -8.53 -27.79 8.98
CA GLY A 34 -9.14 -28.28 7.73
C GLY A 34 -10.23 -27.38 7.15
N GLU A 35 -10.36 -26.15 7.68
CA GLU A 35 -11.38 -25.18 7.27
C GLU A 35 -11.03 -24.41 5.97
N GLY A 36 -9.81 -24.60 5.48
CA GLY A 36 -9.29 -24.01 4.24
C GLY A 36 -8.80 -22.57 4.40
N LEU A 37 -8.19 -22.07 3.33
CA LEU A 37 -7.75 -20.69 3.15
C LEU A 37 -8.67 -19.99 2.13
N PRO A 38 -8.67 -18.64 2.02
CA PRO A 38 -9.46 -17.97 1.00
C PRO A 38 -9.18 -18.53 -0.39
N LEU A 39 -10.21 -18.70 -1.21
CA LEU A 39 -10.04 -19.02 -2.62
C LEU A 39 -9.46 -17.80 -3.36
N PRO A 40 -8.83 -17.99 -4.54
CA PRO A 40 -8.28 -16.88 -5.32
C PRO A 40 -9.28 -15.79 -5.69
N ASN A 41 -10.59 -16.10 -5.66
CA ASN A 41 -11.67 -15.16 -5.96
C ASN A 41 -12.34 -14.57 -4.70
N ASP A 42 -11.90 -14.99 -3.50
CA ASP A 42 -12.44 -14.47 -2.25
C ASP A 42 -11.82 -13.09 -1.97
N GLU A 43 -12.62 -12.04 -2.17
CA GLU A 43 -12.27 -10.65 -1.85
C GLU A 43 -12.92 -10.22 -0.51
N GLY A 44 -12.24 -9.38 0.26
CA GLY A 44 -12.86 -8.65 1.40
C GLY A 44 -11.94 -8.42 2.60
N ALA A 45 -12.06 -7.24 3.22
CA ALA A 45 -11.36 -6.89 4.47
C ALA A 45 -11.90 -7.62 5.71
N THR A 46 -13.17 -8.03 5.66
CA THR A 46 -13.92 -8.55 6.80
C THR A 46 -14.64 -9.82 6.38
N GLY A 47 -14.48 -10.92 7.12
CA GLY A 47 -15.09 -12.21 6.79
C GLY A 47 -14.46 -13.37 7.55
N LYS A 48 -14.67 -14.61 7.08
CA LYS A 48 -14.10 -15.82 7.70
C LYS A 48 -12.59 -15.74 7.92
N PHE A 49 -11.88 -15.04 7.04
CA PHE A 49 -10.42 -14.97 7.03
C PHE A 49 -9.84 -13.64 7.53
N ASP A 50 -10.70 -12.62 7.72
CA ASP A 50 -10.32 -11.32 8.31
C ASP A 50 -9.06 -10.69 7.67
N ASN A 51 -9.02 -10.63 6.32
CA ASN A 51 -7.84 -10.25 5.54
C ASN A 51 -7.41 -8.76 5.69
N LYS A 52 -8.08 -7.98 6.55
CA LYS A 52 -7.77 -6.58 6.91
C LYS A 52 -7.38 -5.72 5.69
N GLY A 53 -8.32 -5.62 4.75
CA GLY A 53 -8.17 -4.83 3.53
C GLY A 53 -8.27 -3.33 3.81
N ALA A 54 -7.30 -2.53 3.36
CA ALA A 54 -7.36 -1.07 3.44
C ALA A 54 -6.39 -0.39 2.46
N ILE A 55 -6.66 0.87 2.15
CA ILE A 55 -5.72 1.76 1.47
C ILE A 55 -5.39 2.92 2.41
N PHE A 56 -4.11 3.12 2.70
CA PHE A 56 -3.60 4.27 3.46
C PHE A 56 -2.96 5.28 2.51
N ILE A 57 -3.42 6.52 2.57
CA ILE A 57 -3.04 7.59 1.65
C ILE A 57 -2.56 8.80 2.47
N PRO A 58 -1.45 9.46 2.12
CA PRO A 58 -1.09 10.75 2.70
C PRO A 58 -2.24 11.77 2.54
N GLY A 59 -2.71 12.30 3.66
CA GLY A 59 -3.80 13.26 3.74
C GLY A 59 -3.40 14.58 3.10
N GLY A 60 -4.27 15.11 2.24
CA GLY A 60 -3.98 16.28 1.40
C GLY A 60 -3.79 15.94 -0.09
N LEU A 61 -3.61 14.67 -0.45
CA LEU A 61 -3.66 14.24 -1.85
C LEU A 61 -5.09 14.17 -2.39
N ILE A 62 -6.08 13.91 -1.53
CA ILE A 62 -7.49 13.79 -1.91
C ILE A 62 -8.27 14.96 -1.31
N TYR A 63 -8.99 15.68 -2.17
CA TYR A 63 -9.78 16.85 -1.77
C TYR A 63 -11.22 16.50 -1.34
N GLN A 64 -11.89 15.63 -2.09
CA GLN A 64 -13.29 15.25 -1.87
C GLN A 64 -13.52 13.74 -1.99
N ASP A 65 -14.60 13.25 -1.39
CA ASP A 65 -15.08 11.87 -1.51
C ASP A 65 -15.94 11.65 -2.76
N VAL A 66 -16.52 10.45 -2.88
CA VAL A 66 -17.42 10.06 -3.97
C VAL A 66 -18.70 10.92 -4.03
N ASP A 67 -19.14 11.48 -2.90
CA ASP A 67 -20.33 12.35 -2.82
C ASP A 67 -19.97 13.82 -3.09
N GLU A 68 -18.77 14.07 -3.60
CA GLU A 68 -18.20 15.42 -3.85
C GLU A 68 -18.09 16.28 -2.58
N LYS A 69 -18.15 15.66 -1.40
CA LYS A 69 -17.98 16.36 -0.13
C LYS A 69 -16.51 16.49 0.19
N THR A 70 -16.11 17.68 0.63
CA THR A 70 -14.74 17.93 1.11
C THR A 70 -14.43 17.01 2.27
N ILE A 71 -13.26 16.35 2.23
CA ILE A 71 -12.85 15.43 3.29
C ILE A 71 -12.72 16.18 4.62
N GLN A 72 -13.43 15.68 5.63
CA GLN A 72 -13.34 16.15 7.00
C GLN A 72 -12.62 15.09 7.86
N TYR A 73 -11.87 15.54 8.84
CA TYR A 73 -11.29 14.68 9.87
C TYR A 73 -11.22 15.45 11.19
N HIS A 74 -11.18 14.69 12.28
CA HIS A 74 -11.02 15.27 13.60
C HIS A 74 -9.53 15.49 13.88
N LYS A 75 -9.15 16.74 14.07
CA LYS A 75 -7.79 17.12 14.49
C LYS A 75 -7.61 16.84 15.98
N GLN A 76 -6.49 16.27 16.33
CA GLN A 76 -6.09 15.98 17.70
C GLN A 76 -4.94 16.90 18.10
N SER A 77 -5.06 17.51 19.28
CA SER A 77 -4.03 18.39 19.85
C SER A 77 -2.76 17.62 20.21
N GLU A 78 -2.90 16.39 20.70
CA GLU A 78 -1.80 15.49 21.03
C GLU A 78 -1.90 14.22 20.21
N PHE A 79 -1.04 14.09 19.19
CA PHE A 79 -1.04 12.94 18.29
C PHE A 79 0.19 12.07 18.55
N THR A 80 0.04 11.12 19.48
CA THR A 80 1.12 10.22 19.91
C THR A 80 1.21 8.97 19.03
N PRO A 81 2.36 8.27 18.98
CA PRO A 81 2.49 7.01 18.24
C PRO A 81 1.46 5.95 18.67
N ALA A 82 1.17 5.87 19.97
CA ALA A 82 0.18 4.94 20.52
C ALA A 82 -1.25 5.27 20.03
N LEU A 83 -1.61 6.56 20.02
CA LEU A 83 -2.91 7.00 19.54
C LEU A 83 -3.05 6.79 18.02
N PHE A 84 -2.00 7.09 17.27
CA PHE A 84 -1.91 6.78 15.84
C PHE A 84 -2.12 5.29 15.59
N GLY A 85 -1.40 4.42 16.30
CA GLY A 85 -1.54 2.97 16.17
C GLY A 85 -2.94 2.46 16.50
N LYS A 86 -3.59 3.01 17.53
CA LYS A 86 -5.02 2.72 17.83
C LYS A 86 -5.94 3.14 16.68
N GLN A 87 -5.68 4.29 16.05
CA GLN A 87 -6.47 4.75 14.91
C GLN A 87 -6.25 3.90 13.67
N ILE A 88 -5.03 3.42 13.41
CA ILE A 88 -4.73 2.47 12.32
C ILE A 88 -5.47 1.14 12.53
N ARG A 89 -5.42 0.56 13.74
CA ARG A 89 -6.18 -0.66 14.08
C ARG A 89 -7.67 -0.49 13.82
N SER A 90 -8.25 0.63 14.24
CA SER A 90 -9.65 0.96 13.99
C SER A 90 -9.94 1.20 12.50
N ALA A 91 -8.99 1.74 11.73
CA ALA A 91 -9.18 2.02 10.31
C ALA A 91 -9.30 0.75 9.47
N LEU A 92 -8.62 -0.34 9.85
CA LEU A 92 -8.67 -1.64 9.15
C LEU A 92 -10.00 -2.38 9.29
N GLN A 93 -10.94 -1.87 10.10
CA GLN A 93 -12.32 -2.34 10.09
C GLN A 93 -13.09 -1.86 8.85
N TYR A 94 -12.61 -0.80 8.20
CA TYR A 94 -13.21 -0.25 6.99
C TYR A 94 -12.47 -0.75 5.76
N ASP A 95 -13.22 -1.26 4.79
CA ASP A 95 -12.67 -1.74 3.51
C ASP A 95 -12.30 -0.60 2.52
N ASN A 96 -12.40 0.65 3.00
CA ASN A 96 -12.29 1.90 2.26
C ASN A 96 -10.94 2.60 2.47
N ALA A 97 -10.77 3.78 1.86
CA ALA A 97 -9.55 4.55 2.03
C ALA A 97 -9.46 5.20 3.42
N THR A 98 -8.23 5.28 3.92
CA THR A 98 -7.85 5.97 5.14
C THR A 98 -6.84 7.05 4.79
N LEU A 99 -7.16 8.31 5.08
CA LEU A 99 -6.27 9.44 4.82
C LEU A 99 -5.51 9.81 6.10
N LEU A 100 -4.20 9.90 5.99
CA LEU A 100 -3.28 10.12 7.10
C LEU A 100 -2.84 11.58 7.16
N PHE A 101 -3.33 12.33 8.14
CA PHE A 101 -2.89 13.70 8.40
C PHE A 101 -1.90 13.73 9.57
N LYS A 102 -1.15 14.83 9.69
CA LYS A 102 -0.16 15.01 10.76
C LYS A 102 -0.76 15.06 12.17
N ASP A 103 -2.03 15.42 12.25
CA ASP A 103 -2.78 15.72 13.46
C ASP A 103 -4.09 14.91 13.51
N GLY A 104 -4.23 13.84 12.72
CA GLY A 104 -5.41 12.98 12.77
C GLY A 104 -5.56 12.09 11.55
N ILE A 105 -6.61 11.27 11.54
CA ILE A 105 -6.90 10.32 10.46
C ILE A 105 -8.36 10.46 10.02
N ALA A 106 -8.59 10.48 8.71
CA ALA A 106 -9.91 10.29 8.10
C ALA A 106 -10.08 8.81 7.74
N LYS A 107 -11.07 8.14 8.31
CA LYS A 107 -11.31 6.70 8.10
C LYS A 107 -12.53 6.48 7.21
N GLY A 108 -12.58 5.35 6.50
CA GLY A 108 -13.79 4.92 5.81
C GLY A 108 -14.14 5.73 4.56
N ILE A 109 -13.18 6.43 3.96
CA ILE A 109 -13.43 7.37 2.86
C ILE A 109 -13.71 6.61 1.56
N ASN A 110 -14.91 6.84 1.01
CA ASN A 110 -15.32 6.31 -0.28
C ASN A 110 -14.72 7.16 -1.41
N LEU A 111 -14.01 6.52 -2.32
CA LEU A 111 -13.30 7.18 -3.41
C LEU A 111 -13.92 6.79 -4.75
N ASP A 112 -14.20 7.79 -5.60
CA ASP A 112 -14.74 7.54 -6.94
C ASP A 112 -13.69 6.94 -7.89
N SER A 113 -13.78 5.63 -8.10
CA SER A 113 -12.91 4.93 -9.03
C SER A 113 -12.95 5.47 -10.46
N GLY A 114 -14.08 6.05 -10.90
CA GLY A 114 -14.26 6.67 -12.20
C GLY A 114 -13.42 7.94 -12.33
N PHE A 115 -13.57 8.86 -11.36
CA PHE A 115 -12.75 10.06 -11.25
C PHE A 115 -11.24 9.74 -11.28
N PHE A 116 -10.77 8.81 -10.44
CA PHE A 116 -9.34 8.45 -10.39
C PHE A 116 -8.86 7.79 -11.69
N SER A 117 -9.70 7.02 -12.38
CA SER A 117 -9.36 6.45 -13.69
C SER A 117 -9.20 7.55 -14.76
N LYS A 118 -10.10 8.54 -14.76
CA LYS A 118 -10.02 9.72 -15.65
C LYS A 118 -8.76 10.54 -15.35
N ALA A 119 -8.45 10.75 -14.08
CA ALA A 119 -7.27 11.48 -13.61
C ALA A 119 -5.96 10.87 -14.11
N ALA A 120 -5.76 9.57 -13.87
CA ALA A 120 -4.57 8.86 -14.33
C ALA A 120 -4.40 8.93 -15.86
N ARG A 121 -5.51 8.85 -16.61
CA ARG A 121 -5.49 8.98 -18.08
C ARG A 121 -5.05 10.38 -18.51
N THR A 122 -5.69 11.42 -17.99
CA THR A 122 -5.43 12.80 -18.39
C THR A 122 -3.99 13.22 -18.06
N ILE A 123 -3.51 12.90 -16.86
CA ILE A 123 -2.12 13.16 -16.44
C ILE A 123 -1.13 12.49 -17.39
N ASN A 124 -1.36 11.23 -17.76
CA ASN A 124 -0.48 10.51 -18.69
C ASN A 124 -0.52 11.10 -20.11
N ILE A 125 -1.69 11.54 -20.59
CA ILE A 125 -1.81 12.21 -21.90
C ILE A 125 -0.99 13.50 -21.91
N TYR A 126 -1.16 14.34 -20.88
CA TYR A 126 -0.40 15.58 -20.76
C TYR A 126 1.10 15.32 -20.67
N LYS A 127 1.51 14.30 -19.92
CA LYS A 127 2.90 13.86 -19.84
C LYS A 127 3.43 13.51 -21.23
N LYS A 128 2.73 12.66 -21.99
CA LYS A 128 3.11 12.30 -23.36
C LYS A 128 3.18 13.52 -24.29
N ALA A 129 2.23 14.44 -24.19
CA ALA A 129 2.22 15.67 -24.98
C ALA A 129 3.40 16.59 -24.64
N ALA A 130 3.70 16.77 -23.35
CA ALA A 130 4.83 17.56 -22.86
C ALA A 130 6.18 16.95 -23.28
N PHE A 131 6.35 15.63 -23.18
CA PHE A 131 7.58 14.94 -23.58
C PHE A 131 7.74 14.76 -25.11
N ARG A 132 6.67 14.89 -25.90
CA ARG A 132 6.75 15.04 -27.38
C ARG A 132 7.37 16.36 -27.82
N ARG A 133 7.49 17.36 -26.93
CA ARG A 133 8.21 18.62 -27.21
C ARG A 133 9.74 18.50 -27.15
N LYS A 134 10.31 17.30 -27.38
CA LYS A 134 11.60 17.21 -28.09
C LYS A 134 11.29 17.18 -29.57
N LYS A 135 11.57 18.27 -30.29
CA LYS A 135 11.49 18.36 -31.76
C LYS A 135 12.16 17.13 -32.39
N LYS A 136 11.38 16.11 -32.75
CA LYS A 136 11.76 15.10 -33.73
C LYS A 136 10.58 14.95 -34.68
N ILE A 137 10.75 15.57 -35.83
CA ILE A 137 9.96 15.34 -37.04
C ILE A 137 10.12 13.85 -37.36
N SER A 138 9.08 13.04 -37.17
CA SER A 138 9.06 11.64 -37.63
C SER A 138 7.62 11.14 -37.71
N SER A 139 7.29 10.61 -38.89
CA SER A 139 5.99 10.17 -39.40
C SER A 139 5.52 8.80 -38.89
N LYS A 140 5.80 8.43 -37.64
CA LYS A 140 5.32 7.15 -37.10
C LYS A 140 3.91 7.27 -36.52
N ILE A 141 3.01 6.49 -37.10
CA ILE A 141 1.61 6.28 -36.76
C ILE A 141 1.42 6.32 -35.24
N LEU A 142 0.55 7.23 -34.81
CA LEU A 142 0.18 7.46 -33.43
C LEU A 142 -0.59 6.24 -32.92
N MET A 143 0.08 5.43 -32.10
CA MET A 143 -0.57 4.40 -31.29
C MET A 143 -1.65 5.09 -30.42
N GLN A 144 -2.92 4.87 -30.72
CA GLN A 144 -4.04 5.27 -29.86
C GLN A 144 -3.91 4.48 -28.56
N LEU A 145 -3.86 5.20 -27.43
CA LEU A 145 -3.87 4.59 -26.10
C LEU A 145 -5.28 4.65 -25.54
N ASP A 146 -5.80 3.49 -25.17
CA ASP A 146 -7.05 3.36 -24.44
C ASP A 146 -6.81 3.41 -22.91
N SER A 147 -7.88 3.69 -22.17
CA SER A 147 -7.99 3.49 -20.73
C SER A 147 -7.49 2.12 -20.26
N GLU A 148 -7.77 1.04 -21.00
CA GLU A 148 -7.22 -0.28 -20.73
C GLU A 148 -5.70 -0.33 -20.83
N ASP A 149 -5.09 0.41 -21.75
CA ASP A 149 -3.63 0.42 -21.92
C ASP A 149 -2.94 1.17 -20.78
N ILE A 150 -3.61 2.16 -20.17
CA ILE A 150 -3.13 2.84 -18.96
C ILE A 150 -3.18 1.87 -17.78
N ILE A 151 -4.28 1.14 -17.64
CA ILE A 151 -4.44 0.17 -16.55
C ILE A 151 -3.44 -1.00 -16.72
N LYS A 152 -3.27 -1.53 -17.95
CA LYS A 152 -2.25 -2.55 -18.30
C LYS A 152 -0.83 -2.01 -18.18
N SER A 153 -0.61 -0.72 -18.46
CA SER A 153 0.71 -0.12 -18.37
C SER A 153 1.15 0.07 -16.94
N HIS A 154 0.24 0.14 -15.95
CA HIS A 154 0.48 0.36 -14.50
C HIS A 154 0.08 -0.76 -13.56
N CYS A 155 -0.22 -1.92 -14.12
CA CYS A 155 -0.33 -3.18 -13.43
C CYS A 155 0.84 -4.10 -13.84
N PRO A 156 1.42 -4.87 -12.91
CA PRO A 156 2.32 -5.94 -13.28
C PRO A 156 1.66 -6.86 -14.34
N THR A 157 2.43 -7.28 -15.34
CA THR A 157 1.96 -8.04 -16.52
C THR A 157 1.30 -9.40 -16.23
N TYR A 158 1.25 -9.81 -14.97
CA TYR A 158 0.60 -11.05 -14.50
C TYR A 158 -0.84 -10.85 -13.99
N PHE A 159 -1.36 -9.61 -13.95
CA PHE A 159 -2.76 -9.36 -13.60
C PHE A 159 -3.66 -9.32 -14.84
N SER A 160 -4.49 -10.36 -15.01
CA SER A 160 -5.55 -10.36 -16.02
C SER A 160 -6.70 -9.42 -15.61
N SER A 161 -7.20 -8.66 -16.58
CA SER A 161 -8.45 -7.89 -16.46
C SER A 161 -9.63 -8.80 -16.07
N PRO A 162 -10.65 -8.33 -15.31
CA PRO A 162 -10.87 -6.97 -14.82
C PRO A 162 -10.12 -6.63 -13.52
N TYR A 163 -9.74 -5.36 -13.37
CA TYR A 163 -8.99 -4.86 -12.22
C TYR A 163 -9.92 -4.31 -11.13
N GLY A 164 -9.71 -4.72 -9.89
CA GLY A 164 -10.42 -4.18 -8.73
C GLY A 164 -10.23 -2.66 -8.56
N ALA A 165 -11.26 -1.97 -8.07
CA ALA A 165 -11.28 -0.51 -7.89
C ALA A 165 -10.08 0.04 -7.09
N ARG A 166 -9.63 -0.71 -6.05
CA ARG A 166 -8.50 -0.32 -5.19
C ARG A 166 -7.18 -0.15 -5.94
N THR A 167 -6.89 -1.04 -6.88
CA THR A 167 -5.67 -0.95 -7.68
C THR A 167 -5.70 0.28 -8.59
N ARG A 168 -6.87 0.61 -9.17
CA ARG A 168 -7.02 1.83 -9.98
C ARG A 168 -6.83 3.10 -9.16
N ILE A 169 -7.47 3.16 -7.99
CA ILE A 169 -7.39 4.30 -7.07
C ILE A 169 -5.95 4.49 -6.58
N SER A 170 -5.34 3.48 -5.98
CA SER A 170 -3.99 3.58 -5.40
C SER A 170 -2.92 3.96 -6.44
N THR A 171 -2.98 3.37 -7.64
CA THR A 171 -2.11 3.76 -8.74
C THR A 171 -2.29 5.21 -9.15
N CYS A 172 -3.53 5.70 -9.27
CA CYS A 172 -3.76 7.11 -9.58
C CYS A 172 -3.24 8.03 -8.48
N VAL A 173 -3.53 7.72 -7.22
CA VAL A 173 -3.09 8.55 -6.08
C VAL A 173 -1.57 8.61 -5.99
N SER A 174 -0.86 7.54 -6.33
CA SER A 174 0.60 7.54 -6.40
C SER A 174 1.17 8.59 -7.37
N PHE A 175 0.42 9.02 -8.39
CA PHE A 175 0.85 10.14 -9.24
C PHE A 175 0.95 11.46 -8.49
N GLY A 176 0.13 11.67 -7.46
CA GLY A 176 0.24 12.82 -6.58
C GLY A 176 1.60 12.90 -5.88
N LEU A 177 2.27 11.76 -5.70
CA LEU A 177 3.59 11.66 -5.07
C LEU A 177 4.74 11.68 -6.10
N ILE A 178 4.54 11.05 -7.26
CA ILE A 178 5.57 10.92 -8.31
C ILE A 178 5.67 12.18 -9.18
N ASP A 179 4.53 12.80 -9.49
CA ASP A 179 4.41 13.94 -10.41
C ASP A 179 3.42 14.98 -9.82
N PRO A 180 3.80 15.61 -8.69
CA PRO A 180 2.84 16.33 -7.85
C PRO A 180 2.22 17.52 -8.59
N SER A 181 3.02 18.25 -9.37
CA SER A 181 2.56 19.40 -10.15
C SER A 181 1.47 19.04 -11.16
N MET A 182 1.65 17.93 -11.88
CA MET A 182 0.68 17.47 -12.87
C MET A 182 -0.63 17.01 -12.23
N PHE A 183 -0.51 16.33 -11.09
CA PHE A 183 -1.65 15.88 -10.31
C PHE A 183 -2.45 17.08 -9.75
N PHE A 184 -1.75 18.07 -9.19
CA PHE A 184 -2.37 19.29 -8.66
C PHE A 184 -3.10 20.07 -9.75
N VAL A 185 -2.48 20.27 -10.92
CA VAL A 185 -3.11 20.98 -12.05
C VAL A 185 -4.37 20.27 -12.51
N PHE A 186 -4.35 18.93 -12.61
CA PHE A 186 -5.53 18.15 -12.95
C PHE A 186 -6.68 18.40 -11.96
N TYR A 187 -6.41 18.28 -10.65
CA TYR A 187 -7.42 18.53 -9.61
C TYR A 187 -7.97 19.94 -9.67
N LYS A 188 -7.09 20.94 -9.78
CA LYS A 188 -7.48 22.35 -9.87
C LYS A 188 -8.43 22.61 -11.04
N THR A 189 -8.15 22.04 -12.20
CA THR A 189 -8.96 22.22 -13.41
C THR A 189 -10.28 21.46 -13.33
N GLU A 190 -10.27 20.18 -12.94
CA GLU A 190 -11.49 19.36 -12.90
C GLU A 190 -12.47 19.82 -11.83
N LEU A 191 -11.97 20.21 -10.65
CA LEU A 191 -12.80 20.66 -9.54
C LEU A 191 -13.06 22.17 -9.55
N LYS A 192 -12.58 22.89 -10.58
CA LYS A 192 -12.77 24.34 -10.79
C LYS A 192 -12.51 25.16 -9.53
N PHE A 193 -11.36 24.94 -8.89
CA PHE A 193 -11.06 25.61 -7.63
C PHE A 193 -11.03 27.14 -7.74
N SER A 194 -11.62 27.80 -6.75
CA SER A 194 -11.41 29.23 -6.52
C SER A 194 -9.96 29.50 -6.09
N GLN A 195 -9.57 30.78 -6.03
CA GLN A 195 -8.23 31.16 -5.56
C GLN A 195 -7.97 30.71 -4.12
N THR A 196 -8.95 30.88 -3.23
CA THR A 196 -8.85 30.48 -1.81
C THR A 196 -8.76 28.96 -1.66
N THR A 197 -9.59 28.20 -2.39
CA THR A 197 -9.53 26.74 -2.40
C THR A 197 -8.21 26.23 -2.97
N THR A 198 -7.71 26.86 -4.03
CA THR A 198 -6.40 26.52 -4.63
C THR A 198 -5.28 26.66 -3.61
N GLN A 199 -5.25 27.77 -2.86
CA GLN A 199 -4.23 28.01 -1.85
C GLN A 199 -4.30 26.96 -0.73
N ARG A 200 -5.50 26.73 -0.18
CA ARG A 200 -5.70 25.74 0.88
C ARG A 200 -5.32 24.33 0.43
N PHE A 201 -5.71 23.93 -0.78
CA PHE A 201 -5.36 22.63 -1.32
C PHE A 201 -3.85 22.51 -1.56
N SER A 202 -3.19 23.55 -2.08
CA SER A 202 -1.73 23.56 -2.27
C SER A 202 -0.99 23.33 -0.96
N GLU A 203 -1.37 24.03 0.11
CA GLU A 203 -0.74 23.87 1.43
C GLU A 203 -0.95 22.46 2.01
N GLN A 204 -2.12 21.86 1.81
CA GLN A 204 -2.37 20.48 2.23
C GLN A 204 -1.60 19.48 1.37
N PHE A 205 -1.53 19.72 0.07
CA PHE A 205 -0.83 18.88 -0.88
C PHE A 205 0.67 18.87 -0.60
N ASP A 206 1.30 20.03 -0.39
CA ASP A 206 2.72 20.14 -0.04
C ASP A 206 3.06 19.40 1.26
N ARG A 207 2.16 19.44 2.26
CA ARG A 207 2.32 18.67 3.50
C ARG A 207 2.25 17.17 3.25
N ALA A 208 1.40 16.72 2.34
CA ALA A 208 1.24 15.30 2.00
C ALA A 208 2.49 14.71 1.31
N LEU A 209 3.35 15.56 0.74
CA LEU A 209 4.61 15.16 0.12
C LEU A 209 5.77 15.02 1.11
N GLN A 210 5.56 15.37 2.38
CA GLN A 210 6.57 15.29 3.44
C GLN A 210 6.28 14.14 4.40
N PRO A 211 7.32 13.50 4.98
CA PRO A 211 7.10 12.53 6.05
C PRO A 211 6.47 13.22 7.27
N CYS A 212 5.55 12.52 7.92
CA CYS A 212 4.98 12.95 9.18
C CYS A 212 5.89 12.52 10.32
N VAL A 213 6.70 13.46 10.82
CA VAL A 213 7.64 13.25 11.93
C VAL A 213 7.18 14.05 13.14
N LEU A 214 7.14 13.39 14.30
CA LEU A 214 6.83 14.02 15.59
C LEU A 214 8.04 14.79 16.13
N ALA A 215 7.81 15.61 17.15
CA ALA A 215 8.85 16.45 17.76
C ALA A 215 10.01 15.64 18.36
N ASP A 216 9.76 14.40 18.78
CA ASP A 216 10.76 13.46 19.31
C ASP A 216 11.58 12.74 18.22
N GLY A 217 11.31 13.02 16.93
CA GLY A 217 11.94 12.37 15.79
C GLY A 217 11.22 11.08 15.33
N THR A 218 10.17 10.65 16.01
CA THR A 218 9.40 9.46 15.61
C THR A 218 8.67 9.72 14.31
N THR A 219 8.89 8.88 13.30
CA THR A 219 8.16 8.94 12.03
C THR A 219 6.85 8.15 12.14
N LEU A 220 5.71 8.83 12.01
CA LEU A 220 4.40 8.16 11.98
C LEU A 220 4.18 7.47 10.64
N PHE A 221 4.35 8.21 9.55
CA PHE A 221 4.24 7.69 8.19
C PHE A 221 5.06 8.54 7.21
N PRO A 222 5.72 7.93 6.23
CA PRO A 222 6.36 8.63 5.12
C PRO A 222 5.33 8.93 4.00
N PRO A 223 5.71 9.74 2.97
CA PRO A 223 4.80 10.15 1.90
C PRO A 223 4.67 9.06 0.82
N TYR A 224 4.24 7.86 1.20
CA TYR A 224 3.86 6.79 0.28
C TYR A 224 2.43 6.31 0.51
N VAL A 225 1.85 5.66 -0.50
CA VAL A 225 0.55 5.00 -0.39
C VAL A 225 0.78 3.53 -0.02
N VAL A 226 0.08 3.03 1.00
CA VAL A 226 0.14 1.62 1.41
C VAL A 226 -1.19 0.95 1.10
N VAL A 227 -1.18 -0.14 0.34
CA VAL A 227 -2.36 -0.92 -0.01
C VAL A 227 -2.25 -2.29 0.62
N CYS A 228 -3.05 -2.55 1.63
CA CYS A 228 -3.22 -3.85 2.26
C CYS A 228 -4.34 -4.57 1.51
N HIS A 229 -4.03 -5.40 0.51
CA HIS A 229 -5.07 -6.13 -0.22
C HIS A 229 -4.47 -7.27 -1.03
N ASP A 230 -5.17 -8.41 -1.05
CA ASP A 230 -4.95 -9.41 -2.09
C ASP A 230 -6.07 -9.38 -3.11
N THR A 231 -5.75 -9.03 -4.35
CA THR A 231 -6.70 -9.21 -5.46
C THR A 231 -6.83 -10.68 -5.85
N ARG A 232 -5.90 -11.55 -5.43
CA ARG A 232 -5.94 -13.00 -5.68
C ARG A 232 -5.14 -13.74 -4.62
N TYR A 233 -5.83 -14.38 -3.67
CA TYR A 233 -5.16 -15.21 -2.67
C TYR A 233 -4.19 -16.19 -3.33
N ASN A 234 -2.98 -16.26 -2.77
CA ASN A 234 -1.93 -17.18 -3.18
C ASN A 234 -1.68 -18.15 -2.02
N GLU A 235 -1.70 -19.46 -2.30
CA GLU A 235 -1.48 -20.52 -1.31
C GLU A 235 -0.14 -20.41 -0.55
N TYR A 236 0.83 -19.68 -1.12
CA TYR A 236 2.15 -19.44 -0.52
C TYR A 236 2.25 -18.11 0.24
N ASN A 237 1.25 -17.23 0.16
CA ASN A 237 1.23 -15.91 0.82
C ASN A 237 0.03 -15.77 1.75
N TYR A 238 0.30 -15.55 3.03
CA TYR A 238 -0.71 -15.38 4.05
C TYR A 238 -1.05 -13.90 4.25
N THR A 239 -2.30 -13.62 4.66
CA THR A 239 -2.81 -12.28 4.96
C THR A 239 -2.81 -11.29 3.78
N GLY A 240 -2.57 -11.79 2.57
CA GLY A 240 -2.53 -11.01 1.34
C GLY A 240 -1.26 -10.17 1.17
N LEU A 241 -1.11 -9.55 0.00
CA LEU A 241 0.04 -8.69 -0.31
C LEU A 241 -0.16 -7.27 0.21
N THR A 242 0.85 -6.69 0.86
CA THR A 242 0.92 -5.25 1.12
C THR A 242 1.76 -4.60 0.02
N ARG A 243 1.16 -3.68 -0.75
CA ARG A 243 1.85 -2.92 -1.79
C ARG A 243 2.19 -1.52 -1.29
N ILE A 244 3.38 -1.04 -1.63
CA ILE A 244 3.86 0.30 -1.26
C ILE A 244 4.16 1.07 -2.53
N LEU A 245 3.52 2.24 -2.64
CA LEU A 245 3.41 3.01 -3.87
C LEU A 245 3.86 4.46 -3.69
N GLY A 246 4.37 5.09 -4.75
CA GLY A 246 4.58 6.54 -4.80
C GLY A 246 5.99 7.04 -4.48
N LEU A 247 7.00 6.17 -4.38
CA LEU A 247 8.42 6.59 -4.38
C LEU A 247 9.10 6.31 -5.72
N GLY A 248 9.89 7.28 -6.20
CA GLY A 248 10.63 7.19 -7.47
C GLY A 248 9.76 7.48 -8.70
N LYS A 249 10.12 6.92 -9.87
CA LYS A 249 9.30 7.02 -11.10
C LYS A 249 8.18 5.96 -11.14
N PHE A 250 7.88 5.32 -10.01
CA PHE A 250 7.12 4.07 -9.92
C PHE A 250 5.80 4.23 -9.21
N GLY A 251 4.75 3.66 -9.82
CA GLY A 251 3.49 3.40 -9.12
C GLY A 251 3.74 2.52 -7.90
N GLU A 252 4.17 1.27 -8.07
CA GLU A 252 4.57 0.34 -6.99
C GLU A 252 6.10 0.16 -6.96
N PHE A 253 6.74 0.38 -5.81
CA PHE A 253 8.20 0.24 -5.66
C PHE A 253 8.62 -0.83 -4.64
N ALA A 254 7.71 -1.25 -3.76
CA ALA A 254 7.97 -2.31 -2.80
C ALA A 254 6.71 -3.10 -2.47
N THR A 255 6.89 -4.35 -2.04
CA THR A 255 5.82 -5.17 -1.48
C THR A 255 6.26 -5.92 -0.25
N LEU A 256 5.33 -6.10 0.68
CA LEU A 256 5.48 -6.91 1.88
C LEU A 256 4.53 -8.11 1.84
N SER A 257 5.04 -9.30 2.15
CA SER A 257 4.29 -10.55 2.18
C SER A 257 4.68 -11.42 3.38
N PHE A 258 3.76 -12.29 3.80
CA PHE A 258 4.01 -13.33 4.80
C PHE A 258 4.03 -14.68 4.09
N GLU A 259 5.20 -15.27 3.94
CA GLU A 259 5.37 -16.47 3.11
C GLU A 259 5.82 -17.67 3.92
N ARG A 260 5.22 -18.83 3.61
CA ARG A 260 5.66 -20.10 4.16
C ARG A 260 7.07 -20.42 3.69
N ILE A 261 7.88 -20.93 4.60
CA ILE A 261 9.16 -21.55 4.27
C ILE A 261 8.89 -22.85 3.51
N ASP A 262 9.06 -22.80 2.20
CA ASP A 262 8.94 -23.92 1.29
C ASP A 262 10.18 -24.01 0.37
N ASN A 263 10.24 -25.06 -0.47
CA ASN A 263 11.33 -25.24 -1.42
C ASN A 263 11.46 -24.06 -2.39
N ARG A 264 10.38 -23.34 -2.71
CA ARG A 264 10.40 -22.20 -3.64
C ARG A 264 11.09 -21.01 -2.97
N LEU A 265 10.71 -20.66 -1.74
CA LEU A 265 11.29 -19.56 -0.97
C LEU A 265 12.75 -19.85 -0.61
N VAL A 266 13.06 -21.05 -0.13
CA VAL A 266 14.45 -21.45 0.16
C VAL A 266 15.34 -21.33 -1.07
N ASN A 267 14.82 -21.71 -2.25
CA ASN A 267 15.55 -21.54 -3.51
C ASN A 267 15.73 -20.05 -3.89
N GLU A 268 14.73 -19.19 -3.66
CA GLU A 268 14.87 -17.74 -3.85
C GLU A 268 15.98 -17.16 -2.94
N LEU A 269 15.90 -17.45 -1.64
CA LEU A 269 16.84 -16.95 -0.63
C LEU A 269 18.27 -17.41 -0.93
N ARG A 270 18.46 -18.69 -1.26
CA ARG A 270 19.77 -19.25 -1.65
C ARG A 270 20.34 -18.58 -2.89
N ARG A 271 19.54 -18.36 -3.95
CA ARG A 271 19.99 -17.66 -5.17
C ARG A 271 20.40 -16.22 -4.88
N LYS A 272 19.76 -15.59 -3.90
CA LYS A 272 20.06 -14.21 -3.46
C LYS A 272 21.09 -14.13 -2.35
N LYS A 273 21.62 -15.27 -1.87
CA LYS A 273 22.57 -15.35 -0.76
C LYS A 273 22.03 -14.68 0.52
N ILE A 274 20.75 -14.92 0.80
CA ILE A 274 20.07 -14.46 2.01
C ILE A 274 19.94 -15.68 2.93
N GLU A 275 20.43 -15.56 4.14
CA GLU A 275 20.25 -16.52 5.21
C GLU A 275 19.15 -16.01 6.14
N TYR A 276 18.46 -16.94 6.81
CA TYR A 276 17.46 -16.66 7.83
C TYR A 276 17.73 -17.54 9.04
N SER A 277 17.28 -17.08 10.19
CA SER A 277 17.39 -17.74 11.48
C SER A 277 16.02 -17.91 12.13
N ASP A 278 15.97 -18.60 13.26
CA ASP A 278 14.72 -18.80 14.01
C ASP A 278 14.13 -17.46 14.49
N GLU A 279 14.97 -16.45 14.75
CA GLU A 279 14.56 -15.08 15.15
C GLU A 279 13.86 -14.30 14.02
N ASP A 280 13.96 -14.79 12.78
CA ASP A 280 13.28 -14.20 11.62
C ASP A 280 11.87 -14.78 11.40
N ILE A 281 11.57 -15.91 12.05
CA ILE A 281 10.27 -16.59 11.93
C ILE A 281 9.23 -15.79 12.71
N VAL A 282 8.23 -15.28 11.99
CA VAL A 282 7.19 -14.41 12.58
C VAL A 282 5.98 -15.19 13.10
N ALA A 283 5.81 -16.42 12.63
CA ALA A 283 4.86 -17.38 13.16
C ALA A 283 5.36 -18.80 12.89
N ASP A 284 5.23 -19.64 13.90
CA ASP A 284 5.48 -21.07 13.84
C ASP A 284 4.24 -21.80 14.37
N TYR A 285 3.60 -22.59 13.52
CA TYR A 285 2.40 -23.35 13.87
C TYR A 285 2.39 -24.69 13.13
N GLU A 286 2.52 -25.78 13.88
CA GLU A 286 2.71 -27.14 13.33
C GLU A 286 3.87 -27.16 12.31
N ASP A 287 3.63 -27.61 11.07
CA ASP A 287 4.65 -27.65 10.00
C ASP A 287 4.69 -26.37 9.15
N HIS A 288 4.21 -25.25 9.69
CA HIS A 288 4.12 -23.96 8.99
C HIS A 288 4.95 -22.90 9.70
N GLN A 289 6.20 -22.76 9.24
CA GLN A 289 7.05 -21.63 9.57
C GLN A 289 6.87 -20.53 8.53
N ILE A 290 6.65 -19.29 8.98
CA ILE A 290 6.34 -18.13 8.14
C ILE A 290 7.40 -17.05 8.31
N LEU A 291 7.87 -16.48 7.20
CA LEU A 291 8.74 -15.31 7.17
C LEU A 291 7.99 -14.06 6.69
N CYS A 292 8.36 -12.89 7.22
CA CYS A 292 7.93 -11.60 6.68
C CYS A 292 8.97 -11.09 5.66
N LEU A 293 8.57 -10.90 4.41
CA LEU A 293 9.46 -10.54 3.32
C LEU A 293 9.11 -9.16 2.77
N LEU A 294 10.11 -8.29 2.69
CA LEU A 294 10.07 -7.03 1.94
C LEU A 294 10.82 -7.21 0.63
N ARG A 295 10.14 -7.00 -0.50
CA ARG A 295 10.76 -6.97 -1.82
C ARG A 295 10.75 -5.54 -2.35
N VAL A 296 11.93 -5.01 -2.67
CA VAL A 296 12.13 -3.65 -3.22
C VAL A 296 12.50 -3.77 -4.69
N TYR A 297 11.69 -3.16 -5.56
CA TYR A 297 11.82 -3.31 -7.01
C TYR A 297 12.79 -2.29 -7.58
N ALA A 298 13.61 -2.73 -8.54
CA ALA A 298 14.43 -1.80 -9.29
C ALA A 298 13.54 -0.86 -10.12
N PRO A 299 14.00 0.38 -10.39
CA PRO A 299 13.31 1.30 -11.26
C PRO A 299 12.99 0.73 -12.65
N THR A 300 11.74 0.84 -13.07
CA THR A 300 11.20 0.55 -14.41
C THR A 300 10.71 1.81 -15.17
N ASN A 301 9.86 1.62 -16.18
CA ASN A 301 8.99 2.69 -16.68
C ASN A 301 7.66 2.66 -15.91
N PRO A 302 6.95 3.79 -15.80
CA PRO A 302 5.66 3.86 -15.14
C PRO A 302 4.81 2.66 -15.52
N GLY A 303 4.66 1.82 -14.49
CA GLY A 303 3.74 0.72 -14.46
C GLY A 303 4.16 -0.65 -15.00
N ARG A 304 5.42 -0.79 -15.41
CA ARG A 304 6.06 -2.10 -15.44
C ARG A 304 6.59 -2.42 -14.05
N ARG A 305 6.56 -3.69 -13.63
CA ARG A 305 7.33 -4.14 -12.47
C ARG A 305 8.66 -4.71 -12.94
N SER A 306 9.75 -4.37 -12.24
CA SER A 306 11.04 -4.99 -12.54
C SER A 306 11.01 -6.42 -12.02
N SER A 307 11.39 -7.39 -12.85
CA SER A 307 11.70 -8.74 -12.35
C SER A 307 12.91 -8.71 -11.39
N LYS A 308 13.81 -7.74 -11.59
CA LYS A 308 14.92 -7.45 -10.69
C LYS A 308 14.43 -6.71 -9.45
N HIS A 309 14.60 -7.34 -8.30
CA HIS A 309 14.25 -6.82 -6.99
C HIS A 309 15.23 -7.32 -5.95
N ASP A 310 15.36 -6.57 -4.88
CA ASP A 310 16.07 -6.96 -3.68
C ASP A 310 15.07 -7.55 -2.70
N THR A 311 15.42 -8.69 -2.11
CA THR A 311 14.58 -9.35 -1.10
C THR A 311 15.22 -9.11 0.25
N HIS A 312 14.41 -8.76 1.23
CA HIS A 312 14.81 -8.55 2.60
C HIS A 312 13.87 -9.31 3.51
N ILE A 313 14.44 -9.94 4.53
CA ILE A 313 13.68 -10.53 5.64
C ILE A 313 13.47 -9.43 6.68
N ILE A 314 12.26 -9.36 7.23
CA ILE A 314 11.89 -8.46 8.31
C ILE A 314 11.69 -9.29 9.57
N SER A 315 12.60 -9.17 10.52
CA SER A 315 12.42 -9.77 11.84
C SER A 315 11.49 -8.87 12.66
N ALA A 316 10.38 -9.43 13.16
CA ALA A 316 9.39 -8.69 13.93
C ALA A 316 9.99 -8.09 15.21
N GLU A 317 10.83 -8.86 15.91
CA GLU A 317 11.46 -8.43 17.16
C GLU A 317 12.63 -7.48 16.89
N THR A 318 13.58 -7.89 16.03
CA THR A 318 14.83 -7.16 15.83
C THR A 318 14.66 -5.88 14.99
N ASP A 319 13.89 -5.93 13.90
CA ASP A 319 13.71 -4.77 13.04
C ASP A 319 12.60 -3.82 13.54
N LEU A 320 11.53 -4.37 14.12
CA LEU A 320 10.31 -3.60 14.42
C LEU A 320 10.00 -3.47 15.90
N ARG A 321 10.67 -4.22 16.78
CA ARG A 321 10.36 -4.29 18.23
C ARG A 321 8.89 -4.61 18.46
N ILE A 322 8.41 -5.65 17.77
CA ILE A 322 7.08 -6.22 17.91
C ILE A 322 7.21 -7.51 18.71
N ASP A 323 6.46 -7.63 19.81
CA ASP A 323 6.35 -8.86 20.59
C ASP A 323 5.36 -9.81 19.90
N THR A 324 5.88 -10.81 19.18
CA THR A 324 5.08 -11.80 18.46
C THR A 324 4.32 -12.73 19.40
N ASN A 325 4.87 -13.00 20.60
CA ASN A 325 4.24 -13.82 21.64
C ASN A 325 3.04 -13.12 22.26
N GLN A 326 3.11 -11.81 22.47
CA GLN A 326 1.96 -11.01 22.87
C GLN A 326 0.87 -11.06 21.79
N ILE A 327 1.23 -10.85 20.52
CA ILE A 327 0.26 -10.89 19.42
C ILE A 327 -0.39 -12.27 19.29
N TYR A 328 0.36 -13.35 19.49
CA TYR A 328 -0.18 -14.71 19.50
C TYR A 328 -1.21 -14.89 20.62
N ARG A 329 -0.93 -14.44 21.84
CA ARG A 329 -1.88 -14.51 22.96
C ARG A 329 -3.17 -13.74 22.66
N GLU A 330 -3.04 -12.52 22.14
CA GLU A 330 -4.19 -11.70 21.72
C GLU A 330 -5.00 -12.40 20.61
N ALA A 331 -4.32 -12.98 19.61
CA ALA A 331 -4.98 -13.74 18.54
C ALA A 331 -5.68 -14.99 19.06
N LYS A 332 -5.09 -15.69 20.03
CA LYS A 332 -5.66 -16.88 20.67
C LYS A 332 -6.98 -16.55 21.34
N GLU A 333 -7.02 -15.48 22.12
CA GLU A 333 -8.24 -14.99 22.77
C GLU A 333 -9.27 -14.48 21.74
N GLN A 334 -8.82 -13.68 20.77
CA GLN A 334 -9.70 -13.03 19.81
C GLN A 334 -10.37 -14.02 18.85
N TYR A 335 -9.66 -15.07 18.44
CA TYR A 335 -10.11 -16.02 17.43
C TYR A 335 -10.40 -17.42 17.97
N ASN A 336 -10.27 -17.62 19.28
CA ASN A 336 -10.47 -18.90 19.95
C ASN A 336 -9.62 -20.03 19.33
N ILE A 337 -8.35 -19.75 19.10
CA ILE A 337 -7.37 -20.70 18.57
C ILE A 337 -7.04 -21.70 19.70
N GLY A 338 -7.07 -23.00 19.42
CA GLY A 338 -6.82 -24.07 20.40
C GLY A 338 -5.40 -24.04 20.95
#